data_AF-A0AAW9Q6C9-F1
#
_entry.id   AF-A0AAW9Q6C9-F1
#
_cell.length_a   1.000
_cell.length_b   1.000
_cell.length_c   1.000
_cell.angle_alpha   90.00
_cell.angle_beta   90.00
_cell.angle_gamma   90.00
#
_symmetry.space_group_name_H-M   'P 1'
#
loop_
_entity.id
_entity.type
_entity.pdbx_description
1 polymer ?
#
loop_
_entity_poly.entity_id
_entity_poly.type
_entity_poly.pdbx_seq_one_letter_code
_entity_poly.pdbx_strand_id
1 'polypeptide(L)'
;MDLTSNTQVSAYETLGVPEIWRLKEGKLEINLLNQGKYVSASTSLSFPSIPAVEGISLFLENSMNMPMSAVRREFRQWVLQQL
;
A
#
# COMPACT_ATOMS: atom_id res chain seq x y z
N MET A 1 2.02 15.08 -0.86
CA MET A 1 2.25 14.79 -2.29
C MET A 1 1.18 13.81 -2.70
N ASP A 2 0.26 14.24 -3.56
CA ASP A 2 -0.93 13.47 -3.93
C ASP A 2 -0.54 12.45 -5.03
N LEU A 3 -0.48 11.15 -4.68
CA LEU A 3 -0.01 10.07 -5.57
C LEU A 3 -1.09 9.59 -6.58
N THR A 4 -2.15 10.38 -6.77
CA THR A 4 -3.33 9.98 -7.54
C THR A 4 -3.30 10.42 -9.01
N SER A 5 -2.42 11.33 -9.41
CA SER A 5 -2.37 11.82 -10.81
C SER A 5 -1.71 10.81 -11.76
N ASN A 6 -2.37 10.51 -12.88
CA ASN A 6 -1.90 9.64 -13.96
C ASN A 6 -0.46 9.96 -14.43
N THR A 7 -0.08 11.23 -14.41
CA THR A 7 1.25 11.73 -14.79
C THR A 7 2.39 11.15 -13.93
N GLN A 8 2.11 10.81 -12.66
CA GLN A 8 3.11 10.20 -11.79
C GLN A 8 3.30 8.72 -12.09
N VAL A 9 2.22 7.99 -12.40
CA VAL A 9 2.28 6.55 -12.73
C VAL A 9 3.17 6.31 -13.95
N SER A 10 3.03 7.11 -15.01
CA SER A 10 3.87 6.99 -16.22
C SER A 10 5.36 7.25 -15.96
N ALA A 11 5.70 8.10 -14.98
CA ALA A 11 7.10 8.31 -14.59
C ALA A 11 7.69 7.06 -13.93
N TYR A 12 6.94 6.43 -13.02
CA TYR A 12 7.38 5.18 -12.37
C TYR A 12 7.46 4.00 -13.36
N GLU A 13 6.58 3.93 -14.36
CA GLU A 13 6.68 2.94 -15.45
C GLU A 13 7.99 3.12 -16.23
N THR A 14 8.32 4.36 -16.57
CA THR A 14 9.56 4.70 -17.30
C THR A 14 10.81 4.39 -16.48
N LEU A 15 10.74 4.59 -15.16
CA LEU A 15 11.83 4.28 -14.22
C LEU A 15 11.94 2.78 -13.91
N GLY A 16 10.99 1.96 -14.34
CA GLY A 16 11.03 0.52 -14.11
C GLY A 16 10.81 0.11 -12.64
N VAL A 17 10.08 0.90 -11.86
CA VAL A 17 9.85 0.58 -10.44
C VAL A 17 8.95 -0.66 -10.35
N PRO A 18 9.39 -1.76 -9.72
CA PRO A 18 8.71 -3.05 -9.82
C PRO A 18 7.34 -3.09 -9.13
N GLU A 19 7.16 -2.26 -8.10
CA GLU A 19 5.95 -2.22 -7.28
C GLU A 19 5.69 -0.79 -6.83
N ILE A 20 4.43 -0.33 -6.95
CA ILE A 20 3.98 0.94 -6.38
C ILE A 20 2.74 0.74 -5.53
N TRP A 21 2.62 1.55 -4.48
CA TRP A 21 1.53 1.53 -3.52
C TRP A 21 0.80 2.87 -3.63
N ARG A 22 -0.51 2.82 -3.86
CA ARG A 22 -1.30 4.02 -4.15
C ARG A 22 -2.49 4.07 -3.22
N LEU A 23 -2.72 5.23 -2.60
CA LEU A 23 -3.96 5.49 -1.89
C LEU A 23 -4.93 6.16 -2.86
N LYS A 24 -5.96 5.42 -3.28
CA LYS A 24 -6.99 5.90 -4.21
C LYS A 24 -8.36 5.77 -3.55
N GLU A 25 -9.09 6.88 -3.47
CA GLU A 25 -10.43 6.91 -2.86
C GLU A 25 -10.47 6.33 -1.43
N GLY A 26 -9.38 6.52 -0.67
CA GLY A 26 -9.24 5.99 0.69
C GLY A 26 -8.87 4.51 0.78
N LYS A 27 -8.69 3.83 -0.35
CA LYS A 27 -8.26 2.43 -0.43
C LYS A 27 -6.80 2.35 -0.87
N LEU A 28 -6.06 1.45 -0.24
CA LEU A 28 -4.71 1.14 -0.65
C LEU A 28 -4.75 0.12 -1.79
N GLU A 29 -4.08 0.43 -2.89
CA GLU A 29 -3.91 -0.44 -4.04
C GLU A 29 -2.42 -0.74 -4.24
N ILE A 30 -2.10 -2.00 -4.54
CA ILE A 30 -0.77 -2.40 -5.00
C ILE A 30 -0.84 -2.54 -6.52
N ASN A 31 0.11 -1.93 -7.21
CA ASN A 31 0.33 -2.20 -8.62
C ASN A 31 1.74 -2.72 -8.89
N LEU A 32 1.83 -3.81 -9.63
CA LEU A 32 3.08 -4.42 -10.04
C LEU A 32 3.38 -4.05 -11.49
N LEU A 33 4.64 -3.75 -11.78
CA LEU A 33 5.07 -3.47 -13.13
C LEU A 33 5.15 -4.78 -13.91
N ASN A 34 4.28 -4.94 -14.89
CA ASN A 34 4.26 -6.09 -15.80
C ASN A 34 4.32 -5.58 -17.25
N GLN A 35 5.34 -6.03 -18.00
CA GLN A 35 5.53 -5.65 -19.41
C GLN A 35 5.49 -4.12 -19.66
N GLY A 36 6.05 -3.33 -18.74
CA GLY A 36 6.11 -1.87 -18.85
C GLY A 36 4.82 -1.14 -18.46
N LYS A 37 3.83 -1.84 -17.90
CA LYS A 37 2.58 -1.26 -17.39
C LYS A 37 2.24 -1.75 -15.99
N TYR A 38 1.65 -0.88 -15.19
CA TYR A 38 1.19 -1.25 -13.86
C TYR A 38 -0.12 -2.02 -13.90
N VAL A 39 -0.15 -3.18 -13.23
CA VAL A 39 -1.32 -4.04 -13.09
C VAL A 39 -1.67 -4.18 -11.62
N SER A 40 -2.96 -4.15 -11.28
CA SER A 40 -3.44 -4.35 -9.91
C SER A 40 -3.06 -5.74 -9.38
N ALA A 41 -2.56 -5.78 -8.15
CA ALA A 41 -2.20 -7.01 -7.45
C ALA A 41 -2.81 -7.03 -6.05
N SER A 42 -3.18 -8.22 -5.60
CA SER A 42 -3.68 -8.47 -4.24
C SER A 42 -2.55 -8.67 -3.23
N THR A 43 -1.35 -9.02 -3.69
CA THR A 43 -0.19 -9.32 -2.86
C THR A 43 1.00 -8.44 -3.23
N SER A 44 1.82 -8.13 -2.22
CA SER A 44 3.08 -7.41 -2.42
C SER A 44 4.21 -8.38 -2.81
N LEU A 45 5.08 -7.94 -3.71
CA LEU A 45 6.37 -8.58 -3.98
C LEU A 45 7.33 -8.43 -2.79
N SER A 46 7.30 -7.25 -2.15
CA SER A 46 8.16 -6.92 -1.01
C SER A 46 7.73 -7.63 0.27
N PHE A 47 6.42 -7.88 0.42
CA PHE A 47 5.84 -8.54 1.59
C PHE A 47 4.86 -9.67 1.20
N PRO A 48 5.34 -10.80 0.65
CA PRO A 48 4.46 -11.84 0.10
C PRO A 48 3.60 -12.56 1.16
N SER A 49 4.09 -12.64 2.40
CA SER A 49 3.43 -13.32 3.51
C SER A 49 2.52 -12.40 4.33
N ILE A 50 2.59 -11.09 4.12
CA ILE A 50 1.83 -10.12 4.91
C ILE A 50 0.67 -9.61 4.05
N PRO A 51 -0.59 -9.70 4.52
CA PRO A 51 -1.74 -9.13 3.81
C PRO A 51 -1.75 -7.60 3.99
N ALA A 52 -0.77 -6.93 3.38
CA ALA A 52 -0.45 -5.54 3.69
C ALA A 52 -1.53 -4.55 3.25
N VAL A 53 -2.25 -4.84 2.17
CA VAL A 53 -3.40 -4.02 1.74
C VAL A 53 -4.49 -4.02 2.79
N GLU A 54 -4.89 -5.21 3.25
CA GLU A 54 -5.95 -5.38 4.24
C GLU A 54 -5.54 -4.78 5.59
N GLY A 55 -4.34 -5.11 6.06
CA GLY A 55 -3.80 -4.57 7.30
C GLY A 55 -3.75 -3.04 7.28
N ILE A 56 -3.07 -2.45 6.30
CA ILE A 56 -2.95 -0.98 6.26
C ILE A 56 -4.31 -0.31 6.09
N SER A 57 -5.23 -0.87 5.29
CA SER A 57 -6.58 -0.32 5.16
C SER A 57 -7.33 -0.32 6.50
N LEU A 58 -7.27 -1.42 7.26
CA LEU A 58 -7.87 -1.51 8.60
C LEU A 58 -7.32 -0.44 9.55
N PHE A 59 -6.00 -0.26 9.58
CA PHE A 59 -5.38 0.71 10.49
C PHE A 59 -5.56 2.17 10.02
N LEU A 60 -5.70 2.42 8.73
CA LEU A 60 -6.09 3.73 8.19
C LEU A 60 -7.51 4.09 8.61
N GLU A 61 -8.46 3.17 8.53
CA GLU A 61 -9.84 3.40 8.99
C GLU A 61 -9.89 3.65 10.50
N ASN A 62 -9.18 2.83 11.29
CA ASN A 62 -9.09 3.02 12.73
C ASN A 62 -8.48 4.37 13.12
N SER A 63 -7.58 4.93 12.32
CA SER A 63 -6.95 6.22 12.61
C SER A 63 -7.94 7.40 12.73
N MET A 64 -9.15 7.25 12.22
CA MET A 64 -10.24 8.23 12.38
C MET A 64 -10.82 8.24 13.80
N ASN A 65 -10.66 7.14 14.56
CA ASN A 65 -11.31 6.91 15.86
C ASN A 65 -10.32 6.80 17.03
N MET A 66 -9.02 6.74 16.78
CA MET A 66 -7.99 6.58 17.81
C MET A 66 -6.76 7.48 17.54
N PRO A 67 -6.04 7.92 18.60
CA PRO A 67 -4.82 8.68 18.43
C PRO A 67 -3.77 7.88 17.64
N MET A 68 -3.06 8.54 16.72
CA MET A 68 -2.08 7.89 15.84
C MET A 68 -0.99 7.11 16.58
N SER A 69 -0.65 7.49 17.81
CA SER A 69 0.31 6.75 18.65
C SER A 69 -0.19 5.33 18.97
N ALA A 70 -1.48 5.17 19.24
CA ALA A 70 -2.11 3.89 19.48
C ALA A 70 -2.26 3.10 18.17
N VAL A 71 -2.65 3.74 17.06
CA VAL A 71 -2.74 3.10 15.73
C VAL A 71 -1.40 2.46 15.35
N ARG A 72 -0.30 3.21 15.47
CA ARG A 72 1.05 2.72 15.15
C ARG A 72 1.51 1.59 16.07
N ARG A 73 1.06 1.57 17.32
CA ARG A 73 1.38 0.49 18.26
C ARG A 73 0.66 -0.78 17.83
N GLU A 74 -0.64 -0.70 17.58
CA GLU A 74 -1.45 -1.86 17.19
C GLU A 74 -1.04 -2.39 15.82
N PHE A 75 -0.76 -1.52 14.84
CA PHE A 75 -0.21 -1.91 13.54
C PHE A 75 1.08 -2.72 13.69
N ARG A 76 2.01 -2.26 14.54
CA ARG A 76 3.25 -3.02 14.80
C ARG A 76 3.00 -4.38 15.43
N GLN A 77 2.08 -4.48 16.39
CA GLN A 77 1.73 -5.76 17.00
C GLN A 77 1.09 -6.70 15.98
N TRP A 78 0.22 -6.19 15.13
CA TRP A 78 -0.40 -6.95 14.07
C TRP A 78 0.64 -7.47 13.06
N VAL A 79 1.58 -6.63 12.60
CA VAL A 79 2.67 -7.06 11.70
C VAL A 79 3.49 -8.19 12.33
N LEU A 80 3.81 -8.09 13.62
CA LEU A 80 4.57 -9.14 14.33
C LEU A 80 3.83 -10.48 14.42
N GLN A 81 2.49 -10.49 14.32
CA GLN A 81 1.70 -11.73 14.28
C GLN A 81 1.65 -12.38 12.89
N GLN A 82 2.09 -11.67 11.85
CA GLN A 82 2.15 -12.17 10.46
C GLN A 82 3.54 -12.70 10.07
N LEU A 83 4.53 -12.61 10.98
CA LEU A 83 5.89 -13.13 10.84
C LEU A 83 6.00 -14.52 11.48
#